data_AF-A0A9Q8XHA3-F1
#
_entry.id   AF-A0A9Q8XHA3-F1
#
_cell.length_a   1.000
_cell.length_b   1.000
_cell.length_c   1.000
_cell.angle_alpha   90.00
_cell.angle_beta   90.00
_cell.angle_gamma   90.00
#
_symmetry.space_group_name_H-M   'P 1'
#
loop_
_entity.id
_entity.type
_entity.pdbx_description
1 polymer ?
#
loop_
_entity_poly.entity_id
_entity_poly.type
_entity_poly.pdbx_seq_one_letter_code
_entity_poly.pdbx_strand_id
1 'polypeptide(L)'
;MKAKRGMTLLEVLVALAIFATAAIATIRSVSQHINTLNYLEEKTFAALVADNQMAKVMLAGSKPSKKKGKEELAGREWFWSVEPVETAGDILQAFDVKVATSEKSSPVVTVRSYVPK
;
A
#
# COMPACT_ATOMS: atom_id res chain seq x y z
N MET A 1 36.60 -40.26 38.05
CA MET A 1 35.45 -39.97 37.16
C MET A 1 34.89 -38.60 37.54
N LYS A 2 34.91 -37.60 36.64
CA LYS A 2 34.25 -36.31 36.92
C LYS A 2 32.74 -36.48 36.80
N ALA A 3 32.00 -36.21 37.86
CA ALA A 3 30.54 -36.18 37.81
C ALA A 3 30.08 -35.06 36.86
N LYS A 4 29.26 -35.39 35.85
CA LYS A 4 28.57 -34.38 35.04
C LYS A 4 27.59 -33.63 35.95
N ARG A 5 27.81 -32.34 36.18
CA ARG A 5 26.82 -31.48 36.82
C ARG A 5 25.63 -31.32 35.87
N GLY A 6 24.43 -31.70 36.34
CA GLY A 6 23.17 -31.43 35.65
C GLY A 6 22.76 -29.97 35.76
N MET A 7 21.81 -29.56 34.93
CA MET A 7 21.25 -28.21 34.94
C MET A 7 20.30 -28.04 36.12
N THR A 8 20.38 -26.91 36.81
CA THR A 8 19.51 -26.55 37.92
C THR A 8 18.13 -26.10 37.41
N LEU A 9 17.11 -26.17 38.27
CA LEU A 9 15.78 -25.64 37.95
C LEU A 9 15.82 -24.15 37.59
N LEU A 10 16.66 -23.36 38.28
CA LEU A 10 16.83 -21.94 37.99
C LEU A 10 17.35 -21.71 36.56
N GLU A 11 18.36 -22.47 36.14
CA GLU A 11 18.92 -22.36 34.79
C GLU A 11 17.90 -22.72 33.71
N VAL A 12 17.09 -23.76 33.93
CA VAL A 12 16.02 -24.13 32.98
C VAL A 12 14.95 -23.03 32.90
N LEU A 13 14.55 -22.45 34.03
CA LEU A 13 13.58 -21.35 34.04
C LEU A 13 14.11 -20.10 33.35
N VAL A 14 15.38 -19.74 33.59
CA VAL A 14 16.03 -18.61 32.92
C VAL A 14 16.19 -18.87 31.43
N ALA A 15 16.60 -20.08 31.02
CA ALA A 15 16.71 -20.46 29.62
C ALA A 15 15.36 -20.37 28.90
N LEU A 16 14.29 -20.85 29.53
CA LEU A 16 12.92 -20.73 29.01
C LEU A 16 12.46 -19.28 28.93
N ALA A 17 12.80 -18.44 29.91
CA ALA A 17 12.47 -17.01 29.89
C ALA A 17 13.16 -16.28 28.73
N ILE A 18 14.45 -16.55 28.51
CA ILE A 18 15.22 -15.99 27.39
C ILE A 18 14.63 -16.49 26.05
N PHE A 19 14.39 -17.80 25.95
CA PHE A 19 13.82 -18.40 24.75
C PHE A 19 12.43 -17.84 24.43
N ALA A 20 11.55 -17.73 25.42
CA ALA A 20 10.22 -17.17 25.25
C ALA A 20 10.28 -15.71 24.78
N THR A 21 11.20 -14.91 25.33
CA THR A 21 11.40 -13.52 24.91
C THR A 21 11.87 -13.42 23.46
N ALA A 22 12.84 -14.26 23.06
CA ALA A 22 13.30 -14.33 21.69
C ALA A 22 12.18 -14.75 20.73
N ALA A 23 11.40 -15.77 21.09
CA ALA A 23 10.27 -16.24 20.29
C ALA A 23 9.21 -15.14 20.07
N ILE A 24 8.84 -14.40 21.13
CA ILE A 24 7.92 -13.27 21.03
C ILE A 24 8.46 -12.19 20.10
N ALA A 25 9.75 -11.84 20.21
CA ALA A 25 10.38 -10.87 19.33
C ALA A 25 10.34 -11.31 17.86
N THR A 26 10.63 -12.57 17.58
CA THR A 26 10.55 -13.16 16.23
C THR A 26 9.13 -13.11 15.68
N ILE A 27 8.12 -13.51 16.47
CA ILE A 27 6.72 -13.47 16.06
C ILE A 27 6.31 -12.05 15.70
N ARG A 28 6.65 -11.06 16.54
CA ARG A 28 6.34 -9.64 16.26
C ARG A 28 7.01 -9.15 14.98
N SER A 29 8.27 -9.54 14.75
CA SER A 29 8.99 -9.19 13.51
C SER A 29 8.29 -9.76 12.27
N VAL A 30 7.87 -11.03 12.32
CA VAL A 30 7.13 -11.68 11.23
C VAL A 30 5.77 -11.01 11.00
N SER A 31 5.01 -10.72 12.06
CA SER A 31 3.73 -10.02 11.93
C SER A 31 3.90 -8.63 11.30
N GLN A 32 4.93 -7.88 11.70
CA GLN A 32 5.23 -6.58 11.11
C GLN A 32 5.61 -6.69 9.63
N HIS A 33 6.35 -7.74 9.26
CA HIS A 33 6.72 -8.01 7.88
C HIS A 33 5.48 -8.30 7.02
N ILE A 34 4.55 -9.13 7.51
CA ILE A 34 3.28 -9.43 6.82
C ILE A 34 2.45 -8.14 6.63
N ASN A 35 2.33 -7.30 7.65
CA ASN A 35 1.60 -6.03 7.55
C ASN A 35 2.22 -5.10 6.50
N THR A 36 3.55 -5.08 6.42
CA THR A 36 4.29 -4.30 5.42
C THR A 36 4.04 -4.82 4.02
N LEU A 37 4.07 -6.14 3.82
CA LEU A 37 3.77 -6.76 2.53
C LEU A 37 2.35 -6.44 2.07
N ASN A 38 1.35 -6.56 2.96
CA ASN A 38 -0.04 -6.22 2.64
C ASN A 38 -0.18 -4.74 2.21
N TYR A 39 0.50 -3.83 2.89
CA TYR A 39 0.50 -2.41 2.53
C TYR A 39 1.17 -2.15 1.17
N LEU A 40 2.30 -2.81 0.89
CA LEU A 40 3.00 -2.69 -0.40
C LEU A 40 2.16 -3.25 -1.55
N GLU A 41 1.49 -4.38 -1.33
CA GLU A 41 0.57 -4.99 -2.30
C GLU A 41 -0.59 -4.03 -2.62
N GLU A 42 -1.24 -3.49 -1.59
CA GLU A 42 -2.33 -2.52 -1.75
C GLU A 42 -1.87 -1.29 -2.54
N LYS A 43 -0.71 -0.73 -2.19
CA LYS A 43 -0.15 0.43 -2.89
C LYS A 43 0.20 0.13 -4.35
N THR A 44 0.73 -1.06 -4.62
CA THR A 44 1.12 -1.49 -5.97
C THR A 44 -0.11 -1.62 -6.87
N PHE A 45 -1.15 -2.32 -6.40
CA PHE A 45 -2.38 -2.47 -7.19
C PHE A 45 -3.15 -1.17 -7.34
N ALA A 46 -3.21 -0.32 -6.30
CA ALA A 46 -3.77 1.02 -6.41
C ALA A 46 -3.04 1.87 -7.46
N ALA A 47 -1.71 1.78 -7.52
CA ALA A 47 -0.91 2.47 -8.53
C ALA A 47 -1.18 1.95 -9.95
N LEU A 48 -1.29 0.64 -10.15
CA LEU A 48 -1.65 0.07 -11.45
C LEU A 48 -3.05 0.51 -11.92
N VAL A 49 -4.02 0.60 -11.02
CA VAL A 49 -5.34 1.17 -11.34
C VAL A 49 -5.21 2.64 -11.70
N ALA A 50 -4.39 3.42 -10.98
CA ALA A 50 -4.14 4.81 -11.30
C ALA A 50 -3.50 4.98 -12.70
N ASP A 51 -2.54 4.12 -13.04
CA ASP A 51 -1.87 4.10 -14.35
C ASP A 51 -2.86 3.77 -15.47
N ASN A 52 -3.72 2.76 -15.27
CA ASN A 52 -4.77 2.41 -16.22
C ASN A 52 -5.73 3.59 -16.47
N GLN A 53 -6.16 4.27 -15.41
CA GLN A 53 -7.07 5.40 -15.52
C GLN A 53 -6.40 6.63 -16.13
N MET A 54 -5.16 6.90 -15.77
CA MET A 54 -4.34 7.93 -16.40
C MET A 54 -4.22 7.67 -17.91
N ALA A 55 -3.87 6.44 -18.31
CA ALA A 55 -3.78 6.08 -19.72
C ALA A 55 -5.10 6.29 -20.47
N LYS A 56 -6.25 5.94 -19.86
CA LYS A 56 -7.58 6.19 -20.44
C LYS A 56 -7.86 7.68 -20.65
N VAL A 57 -7.47 8.54 -19.70
CA VAL A 57 -7.62 10.00 -19.85
C VAL A 57 -6.71 10.53 -20.96
N MET A 58 -5.45 10.08 -21.01
CA MET A 58 -4.48 10.48 -22.03
C MET A 58 -4.93 10.08 -23.44
N LEU A 59 -5.47 8.87 -23.60
CA LEU A 59 -5.94 8.34 -24.89
C LEU A 59 -7.24 8.99 -25.38
N ALA A 60 -8.05 9.55 -24.48
CA ALA A 60 -9.30 10.21 -24.87
C ALA A 60 -9.05 11.47 -25.72
N GLY A 61 -7.87 12.11 -25.60
CA GLY A 61 -7.48 13.30 -26.36
C GLY A 61 -8.31 14.56 -26.09
N SER A 62 -9.35 14.45 -25.25
CA SER A 62 -10.22 15.53 -24.83
C SER A 62 -9.77 16.11 -23.49
N LYS A 63 -10.10 17.38 -23.23
CA LYS A 63 -9.90 18.03 -21.93
C LYS A 63 -10.30 17.12 -20.76
N PRO A 64 -9.42 16.91 -19.76
CA PRO A 64 -9.75 16.13 -18.59
C PRO A 64 -11.03 16.67 -17.92
N SER A 65 -11.95 15.77 -17.60
CA SER A 65 -13.22 16.08 -16.96
C SER A 65 -13.36 15.28 -15.67
N LYS A 66 -14.18 15.78 -14.74
CA LYS A 66 -14.42 15.09 -13.47
C LYS A 66 -15.14 13.77 -13.74
N LYS A 67 -14.49 12.65 -13.41
CA LYS A 67 -15.04 11.31 -13.56
C LYS A 67 -14.75 10.48 -12.31
N LYS A 68 -15.60 9.51 -12.04
CA LYS A 68 -15.37 8.50 -11.01
C LYS A 68 -15.92 7.17 -11.48
N GLY A 69 -15.39 6.09 -10.94
CA GLY A 69 -15.85 4.77 -11.26
C GLY A 69 -15.19 3.72 -10.39
N LYS A 70 -15.37 2.48 -10.82
CA LYS A 70 -14.78 1.32 -10.18
C LYS A 70 -13.95 0.54 -11.18
N GLU A 71 -12.94 -0.17 -10.69
CA GLU A 71 -12.14 -1.09 -11.48
C GLU A 71 -11.79 -2.30 -10.63
N GLU A 72 -12.01 -3.51 -11.16
CA GLU A 72 -11.59 -4.73 -10.48
C GLU A 72 -10.17 -5.10 -10.92
N LEU A 73 -9.27 -5.23 -9.95
CA LEU A 73 -7.88 -5.60 -10.20
C LEU A 73 -7.34 -6.42 -9.03
N ALA A 74 -6.69 -7.54 -9.36
CA ALA A 74 -6.20 -8.53 -8.38
C ALA A 74 -7.32 -9.06 -7.44
N GLY A 75 -8.54 -9.24 -7.96
CA GLY A 75 -9.68 -9.75 -7.18
C GLY A 75 -10.22 -8.77 -6.15
N ARG A 76 -9.88 -7.48 -6.25
CA ARG A 76 -10.39 -6.39 -5.40
C ARG A 76 -11.05 -5.32 -6.26
N GLU A 77 -12.19 -4.80 -5.79
CA GLU A 77 -12.83 -3.62 -6.35
C GLU A 77 -12.13 -2.35 -5.84
N TRP A 78 -11.68 -1.52 -6.78
CA TRP A 78 -11.02 -0.24 -6.52
C TRP A 78 -11.92 0.92 -6.92
N PHE A 79 -11.88 2.00 -6.15
CA PHE A 79 -12.68 3.19 -6.40
C PHE A 79 -11.77 4.30 -6.86
N TRP A 80 -11.93 4.74 -8.11
CA TRP A 80 -11.07 5.75 -8.70
C TRP A 80 -11.86 7.02 -9.01
N SER A 81 -11.16 8.17 -8.97
CA SER A 81 -11.66 9.43 -9.47
C SER A 81 -10.59 10.18 -10.25
N VAL A 82 -11.04 10.91 -11.28
CA VAL A 82 -10.26 11.84 -12.07
C VAL A 82 -10.80 13.23 -11.76
N GLU A 83 -9.94 14.14 -11.32
CA GLU A 83 -10.30 15.50 -10.96
C GLU A 83 -9.40 16.50 -11.70
N PRO A 84 -9.96 17.35 -12.59
CA PRO A 84 -9.19 18.40 -13.22
C PRO A 84 -8.64 19.38 -12.19
N VAL A 85 -7.43 19.87 -12.43
CA VAL A 85 -6.74 20.81 -11.56
C VAL A 85 -6.47 22.10 -12.34
N GLU A 86 -6.79 23.23 -11.72
CA GLU A 86 -6.51 24.54 -12.33
C GLU A 86 -5.00 24.78 -12.47
N THR A 87 -4.60 25.27 -13.64
CA THR A 87 -3.22 25.61 -13.98
C THR A 87 -3.14 27.09 -14.32
N ALA A 88 -2.07 27.76 -13.91
CA ALA A 88 -1.89 29.21 -14.10
C ALA A 88 -1.57 29.61 -15.57
N GLY A 89 -1.37 28.66 -16.48
CA GLY A 89 -0.95 28.89 -17.86
C GLY A 89 -1.91 28.32 -18.90
N ASP A 90 -1.72 28.73 -20.17
CA ASP A 90 -2.59 28.33 -21.28
C ASP A 90 -2.04 27.21 -22.17
N ILE A 91 -0.92 26.62 -21.76
CA ILE A 91 -0.24 25.56 -22.52
C ILE A 91 -0.60 24.16 -21.99
N LEU A 92 -0.82 24.03 -20.66
CA LEU A 92 -1.01 22.75 -19.99
C LEU A 92 -2.31 22.72 -19.19
N GLN A 93 -2.99 21.58 -19.22
CA GLN A 93 -4.03 21.17 -18.28
C GLN A 93 -3.46 20.12 -17.33
N ALA A 94 -3.91 20.14 -16.08
CA ALA A 94 -3.55 19.13 -15.08
C ALA A 94 -4.79 18.36 -14.62
N PHE A 95 -4.59 17.12 -14.20
CA PHE A 95 -5.61 16.33 -13.53
C PHE A 95 -4.98 15.39 -12.51
N ASP A 96 -5.73 15.13 -11.43
CA ASP A 96 -5.39 14.16 -10.40
C ASP A 96 -6.18 12.87 -10.64
N VAL A 97 -5.49 11.74 -10.63
CA VAL A 97 -6.07 10.40 -10.54
C VAL A 97 -5.92 9.92 -9.11
N LYS A 98 -7.04 9.69 -8.43
CA LYS A 98 -7.10 9.24 -7.04
C LYS A 98 -7.67 7.83 -7.01
N VAL A 99 -7.05 6.92 -6.27
CA VAL A 99 -7.51 5.54 -6.12
C VAL A 99 -7.63 5.17 -4.65
N ALA A 100 -8.77 4.64 -4.26
CA ALA A 100 -9.13 4.30 -2.88
C ALA A 100 -9.70 2.88 -2.78
N THR A 101 -9.69 2.31 -1.58
CA THR A 101 -10.24 0.99 -1.27
C THR A 101 -11.77 1.01 -1.03
N SER A 102 -12.35 2.18 -0.84
CA SER A 102 -13.80 2.40 -0.71
C SER A 102 -14.21 3.79 -1.19
N GLU A 103 -15.51 4.04 -1.42
CA GLU A 103 -16.00 5.35 -1.88
C GLU A 103 -15.75 6.52 -0.90
N LYS A 104 -15.63 6.23 0.40
CA LYS A 104 -15.52 7.24 1.47
C LYS A 104 -14.14 7.28 2.12
N SER A 105 -13.25 6.36 1.79
CA SER A 105 -11.88 6.34 2.32
C SER A 105 -11.00 7.36 1.62
N SER A 106 -9.98 7.83 2.32
CA SER A 106 -8.88 8.56 1.70
C SER A 106 -8.22 7.72 0.59
N PRO A 107 -7.72 8.35 -0.48
CA PRO A 107 -7.03 7.63 -1.53
C PRO A 107 -5.73 7.00 -1.01
N VAL A 108 -5.48 5.76 -1.43
CA VAL A 108 -4.20 5.04 -1.20
C VAL A 108 -3.11 5.68 -2.06
N VAL A 109 -3.45 6.04 -3.30
CA VAL A 109 -2.54 6.68 -4.26
C VAL A 109 -3.25 7.87 -4.91
N THR A 110 -2.51 8.97 -5.07
CA THR A 110 -2.91 10.12 -5.89
C THR A 110 -1.76 10.44 -6.84
N VAL A 111 -2.04 10.47 -8.14
CA VAL A 111 -1.07 10.82 -9.18
C VAL A 111 -1.57 12.06 -9.91
N ARG A 112 -0.71 13.06 -10.06
CA ARG A 112 -0.98 14.26 -10.87
C ARG A 112 -0.28 14.13 -12.21
N SER A 113 -1.01 14.40 -13.28
CA SER A 113 -0.47 14.38 -14.64
C SER A 113 -0.84 15.65 -15.39
N TYR A 114 -0.05 15.95 -16.43
CA TYR A 114 -0.20 17.14 -17.26
C TYR A 114 -0.38 16.72 -18.72
N VAL A 115 -1.30 17.40 -19.42
CA VAL A 115 -1.53 17.25 -20.86
C VAL A 115 -1.51 18.62 -21.54
N PRO A 116 -1.09 18.69 -22.81
CA PRO A 116 -1.29 19.88 -23.62
C PRO A 116 -2.77 20.28 -23.67
N LYS A 117 -3.04 21.59 -23.71
CA LYS A 117 -4.39 22.17 -23.81
C LYS A 117 -5.06 21.93 -25.14
#